data_AF-A0A7J3NS44-F1
#
_entry.id   AF-A0A7J3NS44-F1
#
_cell.length_a   1.000
_cell.length_b   1.000
_cell.length_c   1.000
_cell.angle_alpha   90.00
_cell.angle_beta   90.00
_cell.angle_gamma   90.00
#
_symmetry.space_group_name_H-M   'P 1'
#
loop_
_entity.id
_entity.type
_entity.pdbx_description
1 polymer ?
#
loop_
_entity_poly.entity_id
_entity_poly.type
_entity_poly.pdbx_seq_one_letter_code
_entity_poly.pdbx_strand_id
1 'polypeptide(L)'
;MDFDSAVKIVAGRMSRRAKDLKGLPHIELIELIMNETECKDYEDFLRRFFDNPKEFYEFALSRLSKPVADSFLGLLYIGIFSRFGLGDLGMTFFNAVKAGDKAKMKEIFMKLAEVIKELEEKEKK
;
A
#
# COMPACT_ATOMS: atom_id res chain seq x y z
N MET A 1 3.29 -12.48 13.95
CA MET A 1 4.31 -12.12 12.93
C MET A 1 4.90 -10.78 13.31
N ASP A 2 6.18 -10.50 13.04
CA ASP A 2 6.76 -9.16 13.25
C ASP A 2 6.61 -8.25 12.02
N PHE A 3 6.86 -6.95 12.19
CA PHE A 3 6.69 -5.95 11.14
C PHE A 3 7.67 -6.16 9.96
N ASP A 4 8.89 -6.61 10.22
CA ASP A 4 9.89 -6.84 9.17
C ASP A 4 9.45 -7.97 8.23
N SER A 5 8.97 -9.05 8.82
CA SER A 5 8.38 -10.19 8.11
C SER A 5 7.14 -9.77 7.32
N ALA A 6 6.28 -8.94 7.91
CA ALA A 6 5.10 -8.42 7.23
C ALA A 6 5.46 -7.59 5.99
N VAL A 7 6.45 -6.69 6.11
CA VAL A 7 6.95 -5.89 4.98
C VAL A 7 7.45 -6.79 3.86
N LYS A 8 8.28 -7.80 4.18
CA LYS A 8 8.81 -8.75 3.19
C LYS A 8 7.71 -9.54 2.46
N ILE A 9 6.69 -9.99 3.19
CA ILE A 9 5.56 -10.73 2.60
C ILE A 9 4.80 -9.86 1.62
N VAL A 10 4.41 -8.65 2.03
CA VAL A 10 3.63 -7.73 1.19
C VAL A 10 4.46 -7.26 0.00
N ALA A 11 5.70 -6.84 0.22
CA ALA A 11 6.63 -6.41 -0.84
C ALA A 11 6.85 -7.54 -1.86
N GLY A 12 7.07 -8.77 -1.40
CA GLY A 12 7.26 -9.93 -2.25
C GLY A 12 6.04 -10.22 -3.13
N ARG A 13 4.83 -10.14 -2.57
CA ARG A 13 3.59 -10.30 -3.35
C ARG A 13 3.40 -9.17 -4.35
N MET A 14 3.62 -7.91 -3.94
CA MET A 14 3.50 -6.75 -4.82
C MET A 14 4.49 -6.85 -5.99
N SER A 15 5.76 -7.18 -5.73
CA SER A 15 6.79 -7.33 -6.76
C SER A 15 6.42 -8.41 -7.80
N ARG A 16 5.88 -9.55 -7.36
CA ARG A 16 5.40 -10.60 -8.28
C ARG A 16 4.22 -10.11 -9.12
N ARG A 17 3.21 -9.51 -8.49
CA ARG A 17 1.97 -9.11 -9.15
C ARG A 17 2.09 -7.80 -9.94
N ALA A 18 3.06 -6.94 -9.66
CA ALA A 18 3.23 -5.67 -10.36
C ALA A 18 3.41 -5.87 -11.86
N LYS A 19 4.11 -6.94 -12.27
CA LYS A 19 4.25 -7.34 -13.68
C LYS A 19 2.91 -7.67 -14.32
N ASP A 20 2.05 -8.40 -13.62
CA ASP A 20 0.72 -8.82 -14.09
C ASP A 20 -0.30 -7.67 -14.09
N LEU A 21 -0.06 -6.64 -13.27
CA LEU A 21 -0.94 -5.50 -13.06
C LEU A 21 -0.45 -4.23 -13.77
N LYS A 22 0.57 -4.35 -14.63
CA LYS A 22 1.16 -3.25 -15.38
C LYS A 22 0.10 -2.55 -16.25
N GLY A 23 0.10 -1.22 -16.25
CA GLY A 23 -0.87 -0.39 -16.98
C GLY A 23 -2.15 -0.10 -16.21
N LEU A 24 -2.30 -0.60 -14.98
CA LEU A 24 -3.39 -0.16 -14.10
C LEU A 24 -3.01 1.18 -13.44
N PRO A 25 -3.94 2.16 -13.35
CA PRO A 25 -3.63 3.51 -12.87
C PRO A 25 -3.01 3.58 -11.46
N HIS A 26 -3.40 2.67 -10.57
CA HIS A 26 -2.84 2.62 -9.21
C HIS A 26 -1.43 2.03 -9.16
N ILE A 27 -1.07 1.15 -10.10
CA ILE A 27 0.30 0.64 -10.22
C ILE A 27 1.20 1.71 -10.81
N GLU A 28 0.75 2.41 -11.86
CA GLU A 28 1.48 3.54 -12.45
C GLU A 28 1.71 4.66 -11.43
N LEU A 29 0.72 4.96 -10.59
CA LEU A 29 0.87 5.93 -9.50
C LEU A 29 1.94 5.47 -8.49
N ILE A 30 1.94 4.20 -8.08
CA ILE A 30 2.95 3.67 -7.15
C ILE A 30 4.35 3.70 -7.78
N GLU A 31 4.49 3.29 -9.04
CA GLU A 31 5.76 3.32 -9.77
C GLU A 31 6.30 4.75 -9.91
N LEU A 32 5.42 5.72 -10.21
CA LEU A 32 5.80 7.14 -10.27
C LEU A 32 6.30 7.63 -8.91
N ILE A 33 5.60 7.30 -7.82
CA ILE A 33 6.03 7.66 -6.47
C ILE A 33 7.39 7.02 -6.15
N MET A 34 7.54 5.72 -6.40
CA MET A 34 8.78 4.98 -6.15
C MET A 34 9.97 5.58 -6.90
N ASN A 35 9.78 5.94 -8.17
CA ASN A 35 10.83 6.55 -8.99
C ASN A 35 11.26 7.92 -8.44
N GLU A 36 10.31 8.76 -8.06
CA GLU A 36 10.61 10.11 -7.56
C GLU A 36 11.15 10.13 -6.14
N THR A 37 10.77 9.17 -5.30
CA THR A 37 11.36 9.00 -3.96
C THR A 37 12.63 8.15 -3.96
N GLU A 38 13.16 7.80 -5.15
CA GLU A 38 14.35 6.97 -5.33
C GLU A 38 14.31 5.66 -4.52
N CYS A 39 13.13 5.02 -4.49
CA CYS A 39 12.95 3.72 -3.86
C CYS A 39 13.49 2.63 -4.77
N LYS A 40 14.36 1.77 -4.23
CA LYS A 40 15.02 0.72 -5.03
C LYS A 40 14.08 -0.42 -5.41
N ASP A 41 13.17 -0.75 -4.52
CA ASP A 41 12.20 -1.82 -4.67
C ASP A 41 10.97 -1.57 -3.76
N TYR A 42 10.00 -2.48 -3.83
CA TYR A 42 8.76 -2.40 -3.03
C TYR A 42 9.02 -2.51 -1.52
N GLU A 43 10.10 -3.17 -1.09
CA GLU A 43 10.44 -3.27 0.33
C GLU A 43 10.96 -1.92 0.84
N ASP A 44 11.90 -1.30 0.13
CA ASP A 44 12.39 0.05 0.40
C ASP A 44 11.24 1.07 0.39
N PHE A 45 10.37 0.99 -0.63
CA PHE A 45 9.16 1.81 -0.70
C PHE A 45 8.28 1.66 0.55
N LEU A 46 7.93 0.44 0.94
CA LEU A 46 7.06 0.23 2.10
C LEU A 46 7.72 0.75 3.38
N ARG A 47 9.03 0.50 3.59
CA ARG A 47 9.74 1.00 4.77
C ARG A 47 9.68 2.53 4.85
N ARG A 48 10.05 3.22 3.76
CA ARG A 48 9.99 4.69 3.70
C ARG A 48 8.57 5.23 3.85
N PHE A 49 7.59 4.54 3.27
CA PHE A 49 6.18 4.89 3.41
C PHE A 49 5.71 4.83 4.87
N PHE A 50 6.13 3.81 5.64
CA PHE A 50 5.83 3.75 7.08
C PHE A 50 6.65 4.74 7.92
N ASP A 51 7.82 5.15 7.45
CA ASP A 51 8.65 6.16 8.11
C ASP A 51 8.15 7.58 7.87
N ASN A 52 7.64 7.91 6.69
CA ASN A 52 7.12 9.25 6.36
C ASN A 52 5.77 9.20 5.62
N PRO A 53 4.70 8.66 6.23
CA PRO A 53 3.42 8.43 5.55
C PRO A 53 2.77 9.69 4.97
N LYS A 54 2.91 10.82 5.68
CA LYS A 54 2.33 12.10 5.27
C LYS A 54 3.02 12.67 4.02
N GLU A 55 4.34 12.50 3.91
CA GLU A 55 5.12 12.93 2.75
C GLU A 55 4.65 12.19 1.49
N PHE A 56 4.50 10.87 1.57
CA PHE A 56 3.99 10.05 0.46
C PHE A 56 2.56 10.41 0.07
N TYR A 57 1.71 10.73 1.05
CA TYR A 57 0.34 11.19 0.80
C TYR A 57 0.31 12.55 0.09
N GLU A 58 1.05 13.53 0.59
CA GLU A 58 1.14 14.87 -0.02
C GLU A 58 1.71 14.79 -1.43
N PHE A 59 2.72 13.93 -1.62
CA PHE A 59 3.30 13.66 -2.92
C PHE A 59 2.26 13.04 -3.88
N ALA A 60 1.52 12.00 -3.46
CA ALA A 60 0.48 11.39 -4.28
C ALA A 60 -0.63 12.40 -4.66
N LEU A 61 -1.04 13.26 -3.72
CA LEU A 61 -1.99 14.34 -4.00
C LEU A 61 -1.45 15.36 -5.01
N SER A 62 -0.18 15.73 -4.93
CA SER A 62 0.43 16.71 -5.84
C SER A 62 0.39 16.27 -7.31
N ARG A 63 0.34 14.96 -7.53
CA ARG A 63 0.31 14.32 -8.86
C ARG A 63 -1.11 14.11 -9.41
N LEU A 64 -2.13 14.30 -8.59
CA LEU A 64 -3.54 14.13 -8.96
C LEU A 64 -4.25 15.49 -9.08
N SER A 65 -5.20 15.62 -10.01
CA SER A 65 -5.98 16.86 -10.15
C SER A 65 -6.84 17.13 -8.89
N LYS A 66 -6.72 18.33 -8.32
CA LYS A 66 -7.07 18.64 -6.93
C LYS A 66 -8.53 18.41 -6.47
N PRO A 67 -9.59 18.50 -7.30
CA PRO A 67 -10.94 18.38 -6.75
C PRO A 67 -11.33 16.96 -6.30
N VAL A 68 -10.76 15.91 -6.94
CA VAL A 68 -11.21 14.52 -6.75
C VAL A 68 -10.10 13.59 -6.23
N ALA A 69 -8.87 14.11 -6.10
CA ALA A 69 -7.69 13.32 -5.72
C ALA A 69 -7.84 12.57 -4.39
N ASP A 70 -8.34 13.24 -3.34
CA ASP A 70 -8.49 12.64 -2.00
C ASP A 70 -9.50 11.48 -2.00
N SER A 71 -10.69 11.71 -2.59
CA SER A 71 -11.72 10.69 -2.71
C SER A 71 -11.29 9.52 -3.61
N PHE A 72 -10.57 9.81 -4.69
CA PHE A 72 -10.01 8.78 -5.57
C PHE A 72 -8.99 7.92 -4.83
N LEU A 73 -8.05 8.54 -4.09
CA LEU A 73 -7.09 7.80 -3.26
C LEU A 73 -7.82 6.95 -2.21
N GLY A 74 -8.82 7.48 -1.52
CA GLY A 74 -9.64 6.71 -0.58
C GLY A 74 -10.28 5.47 -1.22
N LEU A 75 -10.88 5.62 -2.41
CA LEU A 75 -11.45 4.50 -3.18
C LEU A 75 -10.38 3.48 -3.61
N LEU A 76 -9.17 3.94 -3.98
CA LEU A 76 -8.06 3.04 -4.30
C LEU A 76 -7.67 2.17 -3.10
N TYR A 77 -7.55 2.75 -1.91
CA TYR A 77 -7.24 1.97 -0.70
C TYR A 77 -8.35 0.96 -0.37
N ILE A 78 -9.62 1.36 -0.47
CA ILE A 78 -10.76 0.44 -0.32
C ILE A 78 -10.66 -0.72 -1.33
N GLY A 79 -10.41 -0.40 -2.61
CA GLY A 79 -10.28 -1.40 -3.67
C GLY A 79 -9.13 -2.37 -3.46
N ILE A 80 -7.96 -1.88 -3.01
CA ILE A 80 -6.80 -2.72 -2.68
C ILE A 80 -7.15 -3.67 -1.54
N PHE A 81 -7.71 -3.16 -0.44
CA PHE A 81 -8.02 -3.95 0.75
C PHE A 81 -9.18 -4.93 0.54
N SER A 82 -10.18 -4.57 -0.27
CA SER A 82 -11.33 -5.42 -0.59
C SER A 82 -10.92 -6.74 -1.28
N ARG A 83 -9.83 -6.73 -2.05
CA ARG A 83 -9.26 -7.94 -2.68
C ARG A 83 -8.78 -8.98 -1.65
N PHE A 84 -8.61 -8.57 -0.40
CA PHE A 84 -8.18 -9.41 0.72
C PHE A 84 -9.30 -9.60 1.75
N GLY A 85 -10.55 -9.21 1.44
CA GLY A 85 -11.66 -9.26 2.39
C GLY A 85 -11.56 -8.24 3.52
N LEU A 86 -10.73 -7.20 3.37
CA LEU A 86 -10.47 -6.17 4.39
C LEU A 86 -10.99 -4.78 3.99
N GLY A 87 -12.01 -4.70 3.13
CA GLY A 87 -12.46 -3.44 2.51
C GLY A 87 -12.71 -2.30 3.49
N ASP A 88 -13.33 -2.59 4.64
CA ASP A 88 -13.61 -1.60 5.72
C ASP A 88 -12.34 -0.99 6.32
N LEU A 89 -11.22 -1.72 6.28
CA LEU A 89 -9.93 -1.23 6.75
C LEU A 89 -9.23 -0.34 5.73
N GLY A 90 -9.64 -0.36 4.45
CA GLY A 90 -9.03 0.45 3.41
C GLY A 90 -9.15 1.95 3.68
N MET A 91 -10.36 2.42 4.02
CA MET A 91 -10.56 3.83 4.38
C MET A 91 -9.89 4.19 5.71
N THR A 92 -9.87 3.26 6.66
CA THR A 92 -9.18 3.46 7.95
C THR A 92 -7.67 3.60 7.75
N PHE A 93 -7.08 2.79 6.87
CA PHE A 93 -5.67 2.88 6.52
C PHE A 93 -5.36 4.20 5.82
N PHE A 94 -6.17 4.61 4.84
CA PHE A 94 -6.03 5.88 4.14
C PHE A 94 -6.07 7.08 5.10
N ASN A 95 -7.03 7.09 6.04
CA ASN A 95 -7.11 8.14 7.05
C ASN A 95 -5.87 8.17 7.97
N ALA A 96 -5.35 7.00 8.34
CA ALA A 96 -4.12 6.91 9.13
C ALA A 96 -2.90 7.44 8.35
N VAL A 97 -2.80 7.15 7.06
CA VAL A 97 -1.78 7.70 6.15
C VAL A 97 -1.85 9.22 6.11
N LYS A 98 -3.04 9.79 5.88
CA LYS A 98 -3.30 11.23 5.87
C LYS A 98 -2.97 11.92 7.18
N ALA A 99 -3.26 11.27 8.31
CA ALA A 99 -2.94 11.76 9.64
C ALA A 99 -1.46 11.57 10.03
N GLY A 100 -0.72 10.75 9.27
CA GLY A 100 0.63 10.31 9.63
C GLY A 100 0.68 9.35 10.84
N ASP A 101 -0.42 8.66 11.13
CA ASP A 101 -0.53 7.72 12.25
C ASP A 101 0.13 6.37 11.93
N LYS A 102 1.45 6.33 12.16
CA LYS A 102 2.28 5.14 11.93
C LYS A 102 1.81 3.93 12.73
N ALA A 103 1.32 4.14 13.96
CA ALA A 103 0.91 3.04 14.83
C ALA A 103 -0.33 2.35 14.24
N LYS A 104 -1.33 3.14 13.83
CA LYS A 104 -2.55 2.61 13.23
C LYS A 104 -2.29 1.99 11.86
N MET A 105 -1.43 2.62 11.04
CA MET A 105 -1.01 2.03 9.77
C MET A 105 -0.36 0.66 9.99
N LYS A 106 0.58 0.55 10.93
CA LYS A 106 1.25 -0.73 11.23
C LYS A 106 0.25 -1.79 11.68
N GLU A 107 -0.67 -1.47 12.60
CA GLU A 107 -1.71 -2.41 13.05
C GLU A 107 -2.51 -3.01 11.88
N ILE A 108 -2.99 -2.17 10.97
CA ILE A 108 -3.80 -2.59 9.83
C ILE A 108 -2.94 -3.35 8.80
N PHE A 109 -1.72 -2.90 8.57
CA PHE A 109 -0.79 -3.54 7.65
C PHE A 109 -0.42 -4.96 8.08
N MET A 110 -0.26 -5.19 9.39
CA MET A 110 -0.02 -6.52 9.94
C MET A 110 -1.17 -7.47 9.60
N LYS A 111 -2.43 -7.03 9.75
CA LYS A 111 -3.62 -7.82 9.37
C LYS A 111 -3.61 -8.17 7.88
N LEU A 112 -3.28 -7.20 7.03
CA LEU A 112 -3.16 -7.42 5.58
C LEU A 112 -2.09 -8.47 5.26
N ALA A 113 -0.92 -8.37 5.90
CA ALA A 113 0.18 -9.30 5.68
C ALA A 113 -0.16 -10.73 6.13
N GLU A 114 -0.92 -10.90 7.22
CA GLU A 114 -1.40 -12.21 7.68
C GLU A 114 -2.33 -12.85 6.65
N VAL A 115 -3.32 -12.10 6.14
CA VAL A 115 -4.23 -12.59 5.10
C VAL A 115 -3.45 -12.98 3.83
N ILE A 116 -2.50 -12.16 3.41
CA ILE A 116 -1.66 -12.47 2.24
C ILE A 116 -0.87 -13.76 2.47
N LYS A 117 -0.27 -13.93 3.64
CA LYS A 117 0.50 -15.13 3.97
C LYS A 117 -0.37 -16.38 3.87
N GLU A 118 -1.57 -16.35 4.46
CA GLU A 118 -2.52 -17.47 4.41
C GLU A 118 -2.95 -17.81 2.97
N LEU A 119 -3.17 -16.79 2.13
CA LEU A 119 -3.50 -16.99 0.72
C LEU A 119 -2.35 -17.68 -0.04
N GLU A 120 -1.11 -17.23 0.18
CA GLU A 120 0.06 -17.82 -0.48
C GLU A 120 0.35 -19.25 -0.01
N GLU A 121 0.03 -19.58 1.24
CA GLU A 121 0.11 -20.96 1.74
C GLU A 121 -0.95 -21.87 1.12
N LYS A 122 -2.15 -21.34 0.81
CA LYS A 122 -3.20 -22.07 0.10
C LYS A 122 -2.89 -22.27 -1.37
N GLU A 123 -2.31 -21.27 -2.04
CA GLU A 123 -1.92 -21.35 -3.47
C GLU A 123 -0.79 -22.37 -3.73
N LYS A 124 -0.04 -22.80 -2.70
CA LYS A 124 1.05 -23.77 -2.79
C LYS A 124 0.64 -25.23 -2.53
N LYS A 125 -0.60 -25.47 -2.08
CA LYS A 125 -1.15 -26.81 -1.81
C LYS A 125 -2.01 -27.28 -2.98
#